data_AF-A0A1V4YSV9-F1
#
_entry.id   AF-A0A1V4YSV9-F1
#
_cell.length_a   1.000
_cell.length_b   1.000
_cell.length_c   1.000
_cell.angle_alpha   90.00
_cell.angle_beta   90.00
_cell.angle_gamma   90.00
#
_symmetry.space_group_name_H-M   'P 1'
#
loop_
_entity.id
_entity.type
_entity.pdbx_description
1 polymer ?
#
loop_
_entity_poly.entity_id
_entity_poly.type
_entity_poly.pdbx_seq_one_letter_code
_entity_poly.pdbx_strand_id
1 'polypeptide(L)'
;MKESNEELEESHKESKESNDELEEFHNQLKEFLKGRDKLVILGIGNQLRGDDFAGSLIARKLSKTLEKKDVTVLDGGTVPENFTGLIKRENPTHIILLDAADMGKPPGYIKIIKKDEISQYNISTHAMPLSFLIKYLEHSIKSNIILIGIQPMEMELVDSVSPEVNASVEFLLGVLKKLIKL
;
A
#
# COMPACT_ATOMS: atom_id res chain seq x y z
N MET A 1 -34.34 6.17 -25.42
CA MET A 1 -34.57 4.77 -24.96
C MET A 1 -33.41 3.83 -25.27
N LYS A 2 -32.52 4.12 -26.24
CA LYS A 2 -31.29 3.32 -26.44
C LYS A 2 -30.15 3.74 -25.49
N GLU A 3 -29.96 5.05 -25.28
CA GLU A 3 -28.93 5.60 -24.37
C GLU A 3 -29.06 5.10 -22.92
N SER A 4 -30.29 4.87 -22.45
CA SER A 4 -30.56 4.42 -21.08
C SER A 4 -30.20 2.95 -20.80
N ASN A 5 -29.98 2.12 -21.83
CA ASN A 5 -29.62 0.71 -21.66
C ASN A 5 -28.10 0.49 -21.74
N GLU A 6 -27.38 1.31 -22.51
CA GLU A 6 -25.92 1.25 -22.63
C GLU A 6 -25.22 1.72 -21.33
N GLU A 7 -25.70 2.81 -20.71
CA GLU A 7 -25.19 3.29 -19.40
C GLU A 7 -25.40 2.27 -18.25
N LEU A 8 -26.50 1.52 -18.30
CA LEU A 8 -26.78 0.44 -17.33
C LEU A 8 -25.89 -0.78 -17.56
N GLU A 9 -25.54 -1.11 -18.80
CA GLU A 9 -24.65 -2.25 -19.11
C GLU A 9 -23.18 -1.92 -18.82
N GLU A 10 -22.73 -0.69 -19.08
CA GLU A 10 -21.38 -0.21 -18.73
C GLU A 10 -21.16 -0.15 -17.22
N SER A 11 -22.11 0.40 -16.45
CA SER A 11 -22.01 0.42 -14.97
C SER A 11 -22.01 -0.97 -14.33
N HIS A 12 -22.74 -1.94 -14.88
CA HIS A 12 -22.70 -3.35 -14.42
C HIS A 12 -21.38 -4.04 -14.76
N LYS A 13 -20.73 -3.64 -15.86
CA LYS A 13 -19.44 -4.18 -16.27
C LYS A 13 -18.29 -3.61 -15.43
N GLU A 14 -18.27 -2.30 -15.21
CA GLU A 14 -17.28 -1.61 -14.35
C GLU A 14 -17.35 -2.09 -12.90
N SER A 15 -18.55 -2.30 -12.35
CA SER A 15 -18.74 -2.80 -10.99
C SER A 15 -18.33 -4.27 -10.82
N LYS A 16 -18.43 -5.08 -11.88
CA LYS A 16 -17.94 -6.47 -11.87
C LYS A 16 -16.43 -6.54 -12.02
N GLU A 17 -15.85 -5.80 -12.96
CA GLU A 17 -14.39 -5.72 -13.15
C GLU A 17 -13.69 -5.21 -11.88
N SER A 18 -14.26 -4.20 -11.22
CA SER A 18 -13.75 -3.68 -9.95
C SER A 18 -13.78 -4.73 -8.81
N ASN A 19 -14.82 -5.56 -8.75
CA ASN A 19 -14.90 -6.63 -7.74
C ASN A 19 -13.89 -7.75 -8.00
N ASP A 20 -13.70 -8.14 -9.26
CA ASP A 20 -12.71 -9.16 -9.66
C ASP A 20 -11.28 -8.69 -9.35
N GLU A 21 -10.96 -7.40 -9.57
CA GLU A 21 -9.67 -6.81 -9.23
C GLU A 21 -9.39 -6.81 -7.71
N LEU A 22 -10.40 -6.48 -6.89
CA LEU A 22 -10.26 -6.49 -5.42
C LEU A 22 -10.12 -7.92 -4.87
N GLU A 23 -10.80 -8.90 -5.46
CA GLU A 23 -10.63 -10.31 -5.11
C GLU A 23 -9.23 -10.83 -5.48
N GLU A 24 -8.74 -10.49 -6.68
CA GLU A 24 -7.38 -10.82 -7.10
C GLU A 24 -6.34 -10.19 -6.18
N PHE A 25 -6.48 -8.90 -5.85
CA PHE A 25 -5.62 -8.22 -4.88
C PHE A 25 -5.60 -8.94 -3.52
N HIS A 26 -6.77 -9.33 -3.02
CA HIS A 26 -6.89 -10.07 -1.76
C HIS A 26 -6.15 -11.41 -1.81
N ASN A 27 -6.31 -12.16 -2.89
CA ASN A 27 -5.68 -13.46 -3.09
C ASN A 27 -4.15 -13.33 -3.20
N GLN A 28 -3.65 -12.35 -3.95
CA GLN A 28 -2.21 -12.08 -4.05
C GLN A 28 -1.60 -11.73 -2.70
N LEU A 29 -2.26 -10.86 -1.91
CA LEU A 29 -1.78 -10.48 -0.58
C LEU A 29 -1.82 -11.68 0.39
N LYS A 30 -2.85 -12.52 0.30
CA LYS A 30 -2.97 -13.73 1.11
C LYS A 30 -1.86 -14.73 0.78
N GLU A 31 -1.57 -14.96 -0.50
CA GLU A 31 -0.46 -15.83 -0.90
C GLU A 31 0.90 -15.24 -0.51
N PHE A 32 1.08 -13.92 -0.60
CA PHE A 32 2.30 -13.25 -0.11
C PHE A 32 2.51 -13.48 1.39
N LEU A 33 1.45 -13.43 2.20
CA LEU A 33 1.54 -13.62 3.66
C LEU A 33 1.68 -15.09 4.09
N LYS A 34 1.63 -16.03 3.16
CA LYS A 34 1.71 -17.46 3.46
C LYS A 34 3.10 -17.87 3.93
N GLY A 35 3.16 -18.64 5.02
CA GLY A 35 4.44 -19.09 5.60
C GLY A 35 5.22 -17.96 6.30
N ARG A 36 4.57 -16.82 6.57
CA ARG A 36 5.13 -15.73 7.35
C ARG A 36 5.35 -16.13 8.81
N ASP A 37 6.56 -15.87 9.29
CA ASP A 37 6.89 -15.91 10.72
C ASP A 37 6.79 -14.49 11.30
N LYS A 38 7.67 -13.59 10.88
CA LYS A 38 7.64 -12.16 11.26
C LYS A 38 7.31 -11.23 10.09
N LEU A 39 6.52 -10.20 10.37
CA LEU A 39 6.08 -9.15 9.44
C LEU A 39 6.57 -7.77 9.87
N VAL A 40 7.06 -7.00 8.91
CA VAL A 40 7.13 -5.53 9.06
C VAL A 40 6.21 -4.87 8.04
N ILE A 41 5.43 -3.88 8.49
CA ILE A 41 4.67 -2.98 7.64
C ILE A 41 5.27 -1.59 7.79
N LEU A 42 5.76 -1.00 6.70
CA LEU A 42 6.31 0.36 6.67
C LEU A 42 5.38 1.24 5.84
N GLY A 43 4.66 2.14 6.50
CA GLY A 43 3.89 3.19 5.84
C GLY A 43 4.79 4.35 5.45
N ILE A 44 4.58 4.87 4.25
CA ILE A 44 5.37 5.92 3.65
C ILE A 44 4.41 7.03 3.20
N GLY A 45 4.84 8.29 3.32
CA GLY A 45 4.04 9.41 2.87
C GLY A 45 4.25 10.71 3.63
N ASN A 46 3.75 11.80 3.06
CA ASN A 46 3.78 13.13 3.69
C ASN A 46 2.37 13.58 4.10
N GLN A 47 2.16 13.74 5.41
CA GLN A 47 0.90 14.24 5.96
C GLN A 47 0.48 15.60 5.38
N LEU A 48 1.44 16.45 5.03
CA LEU A 48 1.16 17.79 4.51
C LEU A 48 0.85 17.79 3.00
N ARG A 49 0.84 16.63 2.32
CA ARG A 49 0.68 16.54 0.87
C ARG A 49 -0.51 15.69 0.42
N GLY A 50 -1.65 15.85 1.08
CA GLY A 50 -2.92 15.24 0.67
C GLY A 50 -2.84 13.72 0.56
N ASP A 51 -3.09 13.19 -0.65
CA ASP A 51 -3.12 11.75 -0.89
C ASP A 51 -1.76 11.06 -0.75
N ASP A 52 -0.67 11.83 -0.77
CA ASP A 52 0.67 11.34 -0.45
C ASP A 52 0.74 10.76 0.97
N PHE A 53 -0.17 11.14 1.87
CA PHE A 53 -0.21 10.63 3.24
C PHE A 53 -0.74 9.20 3.36
N ALA A 54 -1.28 8.60 2.29
CA ALA A 54 -2.04 7.35 2.34
C ALA A 54 -1.31 6.21 3.08
N GLY A 55 -0.04 5.94 2.75
CA GLY A 55 0.74 4.86 3.36
C GLY A 55 1.00 5.08 4.85
N SER A 56 1.48 6.27 5.22
CA SER A 56 1.66 6.69 6.62
C SER A 56 0.34 6.67 7.42
N LEU A 57 -0.77 7.10 6.82
CA LEU A 57 -2.09 7.06 7.45
C LEU A 57 -2.51 5.63 7.80
N ILE A 58 -2.30 4.67 6.89
CA ILE A 58 -2.59 3.25 7.13
C ILE A 58 -1.72 2.73 8.27
N ALA A 59 -0.41 2.98 8.25
CA ALA A 59 0.50 2.54 9.31
C ALA A 59 0.10 3.09 10.69
N ARG A 60 -0.27 4.38 10.77
CA ARG A 60 -0.77 5.00 12.01
C ARG A 60 -2.08 4.37 12.52
N LYS A 61 -2.98 4.01 11.62
CA LYS A 61 -4.25 3.36 12.00
C LYS A 61 -4.04 1.90 12.41
N LEU A 62 -3.14 1.18 11.75
CA LEU A 62 -2.75 -0.19 12.11
C LEU A 62 -2.05 -0.24 13.46
N SER A 63 -1.06 0.61 13.71
CA SER A 63 -0.29 0.59 14.97
C SER A 63 -1.15 0.81 16.22
N LYS A 64 -2.27 1.54 16.09
CA LYS A 64 -3.25 1.76 17.17
C LYS A 64 -4.18 0.58 17.44
N THR A 65 -4.30 -0.37 16.51
CA THR A 65 -5.35 -1.40 16.53
C THR A 65 -4.84 -2.83 16.37
N LEU A 66 -3.59 -3.00 15.94
CA LEU A 66 -2.97 -4.29 15.69
C LEU A 66 -1.85 -4.53 16.70
N GLU A 67 -2.16 -5.26 17.75
CA GLU A 67 -1.18 -5.70 18.76
C GLU A 67 -0.88 -7.19 18.56
N LYS A 68 0.17 -7.49 17.79
CA LYS A 68 0.69 -8.85 17.57
C LYS A 68 2.21 -8.85 17.72
N LYS A 69 2.77 -9.82 18.46
CA LYS A 69 4.21 -9.88 18.77
C LYS A 69 5.09 -10.12 17.53
N ASP A 70 4.53 -10.76 16.52
CA ASP A 70 5.18 -11.14 15.27
C ASP A 70 4.98 -10.09 14.15
N VAL A 71 4.39 -8.94 14.47
CA VAL A 71 4.10 -7.86 13.52
C VAL A 71 4.60 -6.53 14.06
N THR A 72 5.44 -5.87 13.28
CA THR A 72 5.91 -4.50 13.57
C THR A 72 5.32 -3.55 12.54
N VAL A 73 4.65 -2.50 13.00
CA VAL A 73 4.10 -1.46 12.13
C VAL A 73 4.87 -0.17 12.36
N LEU A 74 5.40 0.42 11.29
CA LEU A 74 6.26 1.60 11.31
C LEU A 74 5.65 2.69 10.43
N ASP A 75 5.54 3.90 10.96
CA ASP A 75 5.29 5.09 10.16
C ASP A 75 6.63 5.71 9.74
N GLY A 76 7.00 5.49 8.48
CA GLY A 76 8.23 5.94 7.85
C GLY A 76 8.23 7.42 7.47
N GLY A 77 7.04 8.03 7.37
CA GLY A 77 6.86 9.39 6.87
C GLY A 77 7.58 9.60 5.52
N THR A 78 8.33 10.69 5.42
CA THR A 78 9.07 11.08 4.21
C THR A 78 10.48 10.49 4.11
N VAL A 79 10.96 9.79 5.14
CA VAL A 79 12.35 9.29 5.25
C VAL A 79 12.38 7.81 5.71
N PRO A 80 11.83 6.90 4.89
CA PRO A 80 11.71 5.48 5.25
C PRO A 80 13.07 4.78 5.49
N GLU A 81 14.17 5.30 4.92
CA GLU A 81 15.54 4.78 5.09
C GLU A 81 16.03 4.79 6.55
N ASN A 82 15.51 5.70 7.39
CA ASN A 82 15.82 5.78 8.81
C ASN A 82 15.41 4.52 9.59
N PHE A 83 14.48 3.72 9.03
CA PHE A 83 13.96 2.53 9.68
C PHE A 83 14.75 1.25 9.34
N THR A 84 15.68 1.31 8.38
CA THR A 84 16.43 0.13 7.92
C THR A 84 17.16 -0.61 9.05
N GLY A 85 17.74 0.10 10.02
CA GLY A 85 18.40 -0.50 11.18
C GLY A 85 17.43 -1.28 12.09
N LEU A 86 16.24 -0.71 12.33
CA LEU A 86 15.18 -1.37 13.10
C LEU A 86 14.63 -2.59 12.35
N ILE A 87 14.34 -2.46 11.05
CA ILE A 87 13.83 -3.55 10.22
C ILE A 87 14.77 -4.75 10.25
N LYS A 88 16.08 -4.52 10.10
CA LYS A 88 17.10 -5.57 10.18
C LYS A 88 17.11 -6.27 11.54
N ARG A 89 16.93 -5.51 12.63
CA ARG A 89 16.89 -6.06 14.00
C ARG A 89 15.66 -6.92 14.23
N GLU A 90 14.51 -6.54 13.68
CA GLU A 90 13.30 -7.38 13.73
C GLU A 90 13.46 -8.70 12.98
N ASN A 91 14.31 -8.70 11.94
CA ASN A 91 14.62 -9.84 11.07
C ASN A 91 13.35 -10.50 10.49
N PRO A 92 12.52 -9.74 9.75
CA PRO A 92 11.24 -10.23 9.27
C PRO A 92 11.39 -11.18 8.08
N THR A 93 10.48 -12.15 8.01
CA THR A 93 10.31 -12.98 6.81
C THR A 93 9.58 -12.25 5.68
N HIS A 94 8.76 -11.26 6.03
CA HIS A 94 7.93 -10.50 5.09
C HIS A 94 7.95 -9.01 5.41
N ILE A 95 8.01 -8.18 4.37
CA ILE A 95 7.94 -6.73 4.45
C ILE A 95 6.88 -6.22 3.49
N ILE A 96 5.97 -5.39 4.00
CA ILE A 96 5.00 -4.64 3.19
C ILE A 96 5.36 -3.17 3.29
N LEU A 97 5.64 -2.55 2.15
CA LEU A 97 5.73 -1.11 2.00
C LEU A 97 4.37 -0.57 1.54
N LEU A 98 3.90 0.52 2.13
CA LEU A 98 2.65 1.18 1.74
C LEU A 98 2.97 2.61 1.31
N ASP A 99 2.57 3.01 0.11
CA ASP A 99 2.88 4.33 -0.43
C ASP A 99 1.80 4.82 -1.41
N ALA A 100 1.76 6.13 -1.66
CA ALA A 100 1.06 6.67 -2.81
C ALA A 100 1.90 6.42 -4.08
N ALA A 101 1.25 5.94 -5.14
CA ALA A 101 1.92 5.64 -6.40
C ALA A 101 1.06 6.12 -7.57
N ASP A 102 1.61 7.02 -8.38
CA ASP A 102 0.95 7.44 -9.61
C ASP A 102 1.14 6.38 -10.69
N MET A 103 0.04 5.70 -11.01
CA MET A 103 -0.08 4.58 -11.92
C MET A 103 -0.91 4.91 -13.17
N GLY A 104 -1.37 6.17 -13.32
CA GLY A 104 -2.29 6.56 -14.40
C GLY A 104 -3.65 5.86 -14.33
N LYS A 105 -4.10 5.52 -13.12
CA LYS A 105 -5.37 4.83 -12.84
C LYS A 105 -6.38 5.78 -12.19
N PRO A 106 -7.65 5.38 -12.00
CA PRO A 106 -8.60 6.16 -11.21
C PRO A 106 -8.12 6.33 -9.76
N PRO A 107 -8.38 7.49 -9.11
CA PRO A 107 -8.03 7.71 -7.71
C PRO A 107 -8.52 6.60 -6.78
N GLY A 108 -7.68 6.22 -5.82
CA GLY A 108 -7.94 5.12 -4.90
C GLY A 108 -7.61 3.73 -5.45
N TYR A 109 -7.34 3.55 -6.75
CA TYR A 109 -6.91 2.26 -7.29
C TYR A 109 -5.72 1.68 -6.50
N ILE A 110 -5.85 0.42 -6.06
CA ILE A 110 -4.86 -0.27 -5.22
C ILE A 110 -4.18 -1.36 -6.04
N LYS A 111 -2.86 -1.45 -5.96
CA LYS A 111 -2.09 -2.50 -6.62
C LYS A 111 -0.92 -2.96 -5.77
N ILE A 112 -0.64 -4.27 -5.79
CA ILE A 112 0.67 -4.80 -5.38
C ILE A 112 1.65 -4.55 -6.53
N ILE A 113 2.56 -3.61 -6.33
CA ILE A 113 3.59 -3.25 -7.30
C ILE A 113 4.76 -4.22 -7.13
N LYS A 114 5.04 -4.99 -8.18
CA LYS A 114 6.20 -5.89 -8.20
C LYS A 114 7.48 -5.07 -8.33
N LYS A 115 8.57 -5.57 -7.76
CA LYS A 115 9.90 -4.92 -7.77
C LYS A 115 10.34 -4.39 -9.15
N ASP A 116 10.09 -5.16 -10.21
CA ASP A 116 10.54 -4.84 -11.57
C ASP A 116 9.66 -3.74 -12.20
N GLU A 117 8.47 -3.51 -11.65
CA GLU A 117 7.53 -2.46 -12.05
C GLU A 117 7.73 -1.15 -11.25
N ILE A 118 8.45 -1.18 -10.12
CA ILE A 118 8.63 0.00 -9.25
C ILE A 118 9.26 1.17 -10.00
N SER A 119 10.21 0.89 -10.89
CA SER A 119 10.86 1.94 -11.71
C SER A 119 9.94 2.55 -12.78
N GLN A 120 8.77 1.96 -13.02
CA GLN A 120 7.81 2.41 -14.03
C GLN A 120 6.78 3.40 -13.47
N TYR A 121 6.72 3.55 -12.14
CA TYR A 121 5.74 4.39 -11.47
C TYR A 121 6.40 5.60 -10.81
N ASN A 122 5.72 6.74 -10.83
CA ASN A 122 6.12 7.91 -10.04
C ASN A 122 5.68 7.67 -8.60
N ILE A 123 6.61 7.16 -7.80
CA ILE A 123 6.42 6.88 -6.37
C ILE A 123 6.99 8.07 -5.60
N SER A 124 6.09 8.84 -4.97
CA SER A 124 6.25 9.96 -4.01
C SER A 124 7.55 10.84 -4.02
N THR A 125 7.51 11.95 -3.30
CA THR A 125 8.58 12.95 -3.14
C THR A 125 9.72 12.54 -2.20
N HIS A 126 10.22 11.30 -2.30
CA HIS A 126 11.37 10.88 -1.49
C HIS A 126 12.70 11.31 -2.11
N ALA A 127 13.64 11.74 -1.27
CA ALA A 127 14.99 12.12 -1.71
C ALA A 127 15.79 10.92 -2.27
N MET A 128 15.46 9.70 -1.83
CA MET A 128 16.01 8.45 -2.35
C MET A 128 14.90 7.67 -3.08
N PRO A 129 15.13 7.18 -4.31
CA PRO A 129 14.13 6.37 -4.99
C PRO A 129 13.84 5.11 -4.18
N LEU A 130 12.56 4.80 -3.95
CA LEU A 130 12.13 3.68 -3.11
C LEU A 130 12.70 2.32 -3.56
N SER A 131 12.98 2.19 -4.85
CA SER A 131 13.66 1.03 -5.44
C SER A 131 15.05 0.75 -4.83
N PHE A 132 15.79 1.79 -4.42
CA PHE A 132 17.07 1.60 -3.72
C PHE A 132 16.88 1.07 -2.31
N LEU A 133 15.88 1.56 -1.57
CA LEU A 133 15.56 1.06 -0.23
C LEU A 133 15.21 -0.44 -0.27
N ILE A 134 14.36 -0.84 -1.22
CA ILE A 134 13.96 -2.23 -1.40
C ILE A 134 15.18 -3.10 -1.71
N LYS A 135 15.99 -2.70 -2.69
CA LYS A 135 17.24 -3.42 -3.02
C LYS A 135 18.16 -3.55 -1.81
N TYR A 136 18.33 -2.50 -1.02
CA TYR A 136 19.18 -2.56 0.17
C TYR A 136 18.64 -3.55 1.22
N LEU A 137 17.33 -3.55 1.46
CA LEU A 137 16.69 -4.48 2.40
C LEU A 137 16.83 -5.93 1.92
N GLU A 138 16.58 -6.22 0.64
CA GLU A 138 16.76 -7.56 0.04
C GLU A 138 18.19 -8.09 0.19
N HIS A 139 19.21 -7.22 0.04
CA HIS A 139 20.60 -7.62 0.25
C HIS A 139 20.96 -7.80 1.74
N SER A 140 20.24 -7.13 2.63
CA SER A 140 20.55 -7.11 4.07
C SER A 140 19.88 -8.23 4.85
N ILE A 141 18.69 -8.67 4.42
CA ILE A 141 17.85 -9.66 5.11
C ILE A 141 17.13 -10.54 4.09
N LYS A 142 17.01 -11.84 4.42
CA LYS A 142 16.25 -12.78 3.61
C LYS A 142 14.75 -12.60 3.88
N SER A 143 14.14 -11.66 3.18
CA SER A 143 12.74 -11.28 3.35
C SER A 143 12.01 -11.22 2.01
N ASN A 144 10.75 -11.63 1.99
CA ASN A 144 9.85 -11.36 0.87
C ASN A 144 9.35 -9.92 0.99
N ILE A 145 9.53 -9.09 -0.04
CA ILE A 145 9.17 -7.66 0.01
C ILE A 145 8.16 -7.34 -1.10
N ILE A 146 7.10 -6.63 -0.74
CA ILE A 146 6.16 -6.03 -1.70
C ILE A 146 5.94 -4.54 -1.40
N LEU A 147 5.57 -3.81 -2.44
CA LEU A 147 5.02 -2.46 -2.34
C LEU A 147 3.53 -2.53 -2.67
N ILE A 148 2.70 -1.92 -1.84
CA ILE A 148 1.29 -1.69 -2.13
C ILE A 148 1.13 -0.20 -2.41
N GLY A 149 0.80 0.13 -3.67
CA GLY A 149 0.56 1.48 -4.13
C GLY A 149 -0.93 1.80 -4.12
N ILE A 150 -1.27 3.04 -3.73
CA ILE A 150 -2.61 3.62 -3.89
C ILE A 150 -2.48 4.80 -4.85
N GLN A 151 -3.32 4.82 -5.90
CA GLN A 151 -3.36 5.92 -6.85
C GLN A 151 -3.86 7.19 -6.14
N PRO A 152 -3.07 8.29 -6.11
CA PRO A 152 -3.53 9.57 -5.61
C PRO A 152 -4.47 10.26 -6.60
N MET A 153 -5.39 11.08 -6.09
CA MET A 153 -6.09 12.10 -6.88
C MET A 153 -5.20 13.33 -7.02
N GLU A 154 -4.75 13.88 -5.88
CA GLU A 154 -3.93 15.08 -5.80
C GLU A 154 -2.92 15.01 -4.64
N MET A 155 -1.72 15.54 -4.86
CA MET A 155 -0.63 15.60 -3.87
C MET A 155 -0.20 17.06 -3.61
N GLU A 156 -1.19 17.94 -3.47
CA GLU A 156 -0.99 19.35 -3.13
C GLU A 156 -0.84 19.58 -1.61
N LEU A 157 -0.46 20.78 -1.20
CA LEU A 157 -0.28 21.13 0.21
C LEU A 157 -1.65 21.21 0.92
N VAL A 158 -2.10 20.07 1.44
CA VAL A 158 -3.36 19.92 2.18
C VAL A 158 -3.20 18.82 3.24
N ASP A 159 -3.81 19.00 4.41
CA ASP A 159 -3.72 18.07 5.56
C ASP A 159 -4.94 17.12 5.61
N SER A 160 -5.32 16.60 4.44
CA SER A 160 -6.41 15.62 4.32
C SER A 160 -6.26 14.78 3.06
N VAL A 161 -6.53 13.47 3.18
CA VAL A 161 -6.68 12.57 2.03
C VAL A 161 -8.06 12.75 1.38
N SER A 162 -8.12 12.60 0.06
CA SER A 162 -9.35 12.62 -0.73
C SER A 162 -10.30 11.48 -0.31
N PRO A 163 -11.63 11.64 -0.48
CA PRO A 163 -12.59 10.59 -0.16
C PRO A 163 -12.30 9.24 -0.84
N GLU A 164 -11.88 9.27 -2.10
CA GLU A 164 -11.55 8.11 -2.94
C GLU A 164 -10.34 7.35 -2.39
N VAL A 165 -9.27 8.07 -2.04
CA VAL A 165 -8.09 7.48 -1.42
C VAL A 165 -8.39 7.01 0.00
N ASN A 166 -9.19 7.75 0.78
CA ASN A 166 -9.56 7.34 2.12
C ASN A 166 -10.42 6.06 2.13
N ALA A 167 -11.32 5.88 1.16
CA ALA A 167 -12.07 4.63 1.01
C ALA A 167 -11.12 3.43 0.80
N SER A 168 -10.07 3.63 0.01
CA SER A 168 -9.04 2.65 -0.30
C SER A 168 -8.13 2.35 0.90
N VAL A 169 -7.80 3.37 1.69
CA VAL A 169 -7.14 3.25 2.99
C VAL A 169 -7.95 2.38 3.94
N GLU A 170 -9.26 2.63 4.09
CA GLU A 170 -10.13 1.84 4.97
C GLU A 170 -10.30 0.40 4.48
N PHE A 171 -10.44 0.19 3.16
CA PHE A 171 -10.47 -1.14 2.57
C PHE A 171 -9.18 -1.92 2.90
N LEU A 172 -8.01 -1.35 2.64
CA LEU A 172 -6.74 -2.04 2.86
C LEU A 172 -6.50 -2.31 4.35
N LEU A 173 -6.91 -1.40 5.24
CA LEU A 173 -6.91 -1.63 6.69
C LEU A 173 -7.75 -2.86 7.07
N GLY A 174 -8.95 -2.99 6.52
CA GLY A 174 -9.83 -4.13 6.74
C GLY A 174 -9.20 -5.45 6.27
N VAL A 175 -8.63 -5.45 5.07
CA VAL A 175 -7.95 -6.62 4.48
C VAL A 175 -6.74 -7.03 5.32
N LEU A 176 -5.83 -6.10 5.63
CA LEU A 176 -4.63 -6.36 6.42
C LEU A 176 -4.99 -6.89 7.82
N LYS A 177 -5.95 -6.26 8.51
CA LYS A 177 -6.42 -6.74 9.82
C LYS A 177 -6.98 -8.15 9.76
N LYS A 178 -7.74 -8.49 8.72
CA LYS A 178 -8.33 -9.83 8.54
C LYS A 178 -7.24 -10.87 8.28
N LEU A 179 -6.34 -10.59 7.33
CA LEU A 179 -5.29 -11.54 6.93
C LEU A 179 -4.20 -11.73 7.98
N ILE A 180 -3.86 -10.68 8.73
CA ILE A 180 -2.82 -10.76 9.77
C ILE A 180 -3.35 -11.38 11.06
N LYS A 181 -4.67 -11.30 11.35
CA LYS A 181 -5.25 -11.91 12.55
C LYS A 181 -5.37 -13.43 12.48
N LEU A 182 -5.52 -13.99 11.27
CA LEU A 182 -5.42 -15.42 11.01
C LEU A 182 -4.05 -15.98 11.45
#